data_AF-A0A7J0G8N1-F1
#
_entry.id   AF-A0A7J0G8N1-F1
#
_cell.length_a   1.000
_cell.length_b   1.000
_cell.length_c   1.000
_cell.angle_alpha   90.00
_cell.angle_beta   90.00
_cell.angle_gamma   90.00
#
_symmetry.space_group_name_H-M   'P 1'
#
loop_
_entity.id
_entity.type
_entity.pdbx_description
1 polymer ?
#
loop_
_entity_poly.entity_id
_entity_poly.type
_entity_poly.pdbx_seq_one_letter_code
_entity_poly.pdbx_strand_id
1 'polypeptide(L)'
;MIFWSRWNLHEFIGMSLAKNVRTTLRISEEFLSDSGCGEKFNASSEFQEKGHLLTSEGKVAIVLYMDHFQREGSGFAPDLVDRAEESSRLLVDAFFQNNQGFFKIEDRASVPLILVCPAHEIHSLENSFTNHNHFGFDSEKVWFLEEEKLPVISNSLEEQTKHKILMKSPWEILQTPVGSGGVFSLLSSGNILEKLSEMGIEYIEVCGVNLRHVGGYTLLGLVSSCAANIGIQISKDMNDLEDNFDMVFSMKFMKHLTKQTNKLGFHAIPKPNPHVEKVDKEWVDVVPSSPNSYELRRSIYSSLSACPPDKVCLMEVTG
;
A
#
# COMPACT_ATOMS: atom_id res chain seq x y z
N MET A 1 2.74 10.21 28.37
CA MET A 1 2.80 10.02 26.91
C MET A 1 2.53 8.56 26.64
N ILE A 2 1.33 8.22 26.16
CA ILE A 2 0.96 6.82 25.87
C ILE A 2 1.76 6.44 24.64
N PHE A 3 2.75 5.57 24.81
CA PHE A 3 3.41 4.89 23.69
C PHE A 3 2.34 4.05 23.01
N TRP A 4 1.77 4.56 21.91
CA TRP A 4 0.93 3.74 21.06
C TRP A 4 1.82 2.65 20.48
N SER A 5 1.51 1.40 20.83
CA SER A 5 2.23 0.22 20.38
C SER A 5 2.34 0.25 18.86
N ARG A 6 3.56 0.07 18.37
CA ARG A 6 3.88 -0.12 16.97
C ARG A 6 3.17 -1.40 16.52
N TRP A 7 1.94 -1.32 16.02
CA TRP A 7 1.29 -2.47 15.39
C TRP A 7 2.05 -2.80 14.11
N ASN A 8 3.13 -3.55 14.26
CA ASN A 8 3.88 -4.14 13.17
C ASN A 8 3.24 -5.49 12.84
N LEU A 9 3.38 -5.93 11.59
CA LEU A 9 2.87 -7.21 11.11
C LEU A 9 3.27 -8.37 12.03
N HIS A 10 4.48 -8.35 12.61
CA HIS A 10 4.97 -9.40 13.52
C HIS A 10 4.26 -9.42 14.89
N GLU A 11 3.94 -8.27 15.48
CA GLU A 11 3.18 -8.15 16.73
C GLU A 11 1.76 -8.62 16.48
N PHE A 12 1.17 -8.25 15.34
CA PHE A 12 -0.14 -8.78 14.95
C PHE A 12 -0.09 -10.29 14.73
N ILE A 13 0.81 -10.81 13.90
CA ILE A 13 0.95 -12.25 13.65
C ILE A 13 1.20 -13.01 14.97
N GLY A 14 2.12 -12.53 15.80
CA GLY A 14 2.45 -13.14 17.09
C GLY A 14 1.27 -13.17 18.07
N MET A 15 0.51 -12.08 18.16
CA MET A 15 -0.69 -12.02 19.00
C MET A 15 -1.87 -12.81 18.41
N SER A 16 -1.99 -12.83 17.09
CA SER A 16 -3.13 -13.42 16.39
C SER A 16 -3.00 -14.95 16.28
N LEU A 17 -1.78 -15.47 16.08
CA LEU A 17 -1.46 -16.89 16.24
C LEU A 17 -1.77 -17.39 17.67
N ALA A 18 -1.69 -16.51 18.67
CA ALA A 18 -2.03 -16.82 20.06
C ALA A 18 -3.53 -16.66 20.40
N LYS A 19 -4.35 -16.03 19.53
CA LYS A 19 -5.75 -15.66 19.82
C LYS A 19 -6.80 -16.13 18.80
N ASN A 20 -6.48 -17.12 17.96
CA ASN A 20 -7.38 -17.74 16.96
C ASN A 20 -7.58 -16.91 15.66
N VAL A 21 -6.52 -16.68 14.86
CA VAL A 21 -6.70 -16.42 13.40
C VAL A 21 -7.50 -17.56 12.81
N ARG A 22 -8.57 -17.22 12.07
CA ARG A 22 -9.54 -18.21 11.58
C ARG A 22 -8.91 -19.23 10.63
N THR A 23 -7.95 -18.83 9.81
CA THR A 23 -7.28 -19.72 8.85
C THR A 23 -5.90 -19.18 8.45
N THR A 24 -4.86 -19.99 8.65
CA THR A 24 -3.54 -19.81 8.03
C THR A 24 -3.41 -20.85 6.92
N LEU A 25 -3.33 -20.40 5.67
CA LEU A 25 -3.05 -21.26 4.53
C LEU A 25 -1.55 -21.19 4.24
N ARG A 26 -0.89 -22.35 4.15
CA ARG A 26 0.53 -22.44 3.74
C ARG A 26 0.59 -22.95 2.32
N ILE A 27 1.27 -22.23 1.44
CA ILE A 27 1.43 -22.60 0.03
C ILE A 27 2.92 -22.57 -0.30
N SER A 28 3.41 -23.61 -0.98
CA SER A 28 4.75 -23.56 -1.57
C SER A 28 4.74 -22.75 -2.86
N GLU A 29 5.77 -21.95 -3.10
CA GLU A 29 5.95 -21.14 -4.32
C GLU A 29 5.88 -22.00 -5.60
N GLU A 30 6.26 -23.28 -5.53
CA GLU A 30 6.19 -24.24 -6.63
C GLU A 30 4.76 -24.55 -7.11
N PHE A 31 3.73 -24.32 -6.27
CA PHE A 31 2.32 -24.55 -6.65
C PHE A 31 1.66 -23.33 -7.30
N LEU A 32 2.40 -22.24 -7.44
CA LEU A 32 1.90 -20.96 -7.92
C LEU A 32 2.45 -20.59 -9.29
N SER A 33 3.55 -21.24 -9.72
CA SER A 33 4.00 -21.22 -11.10
C SER A 33 3.21 -22.24 -11.92
N ASP A 34 2.44 -21.76 -12.88
CA ASP A 34 1.58 -22.56 -13.74
C ASP A 34 2.43 -23.41 -14.71
N SER A 35 3.03 -24.50 -14.22
CA SER A 35 3.60 -25.55 -15.06
C SER A 35 3.71 -26.87 -14.30
N GLY A 36 2.66 -27.70 -14.35
CA GLY A 36 2.81 -29.10 -13.97
C GLY A 36 1.52 -29.85 -13.66
N CYS A 37 1.02 -30.55 -14.67
CA CYS A 37 0.03 -31.62 -14.53
C CYS A 37 0.39 -32.59 -13.38
N GLY A 38 -0.48 -32.67 -12.38
CA GLY A 38 -0.43 -33.65 -11.31
C GLY A 38 -1.65 -33.54 -10.42
N GLU A 39 -2.61 -34.45 -10.58
CA GLU A 39 -3.81 -34.55 -9.76
C GLU A 39 -3.45 -34.72 -8.27
N LYS A 40 -3.48 -33.62 -7.53
CA LYS A 40 -3.70 -33.59 -6.08
C LYS A 40 -4.68 -32.47 -5.81
N PHE A 41 -5.92 -32.81 -5.45
CA PHE A 41 -6.89 -31.87 -4.89
C PHE A 41 -6.30 -31.31 -3.59
N ASN A 42 -5.68 -30.14 -3.67
CA ASN A 42 -5.13 -29.38 -2.56
C ASN A 42 -6.02 -28.15 -2.34
N ALA A 43 -6.29 -27.79 -1.09
CA ALA A 43 -7.17 -26.66 -0.76
C ALA A 43 -6.75 -25.33 -1.44
N SER A 44 -5.50 -25.21 -1.89
CA SER A 44 -5.01 -24.10 -2.71
C SER A 44 -5.71 -24.00 -4.08
N SER A 45 -6.03 -25.10 -4.74
CA SER A 45 -6.68 -25.08 -6.06
C SER A 45 -8.12 -24.56 -5.98
N GLU A 46 -8.87 -24.94 -4.95
CA GLU A 46 -10.25 -24.46 -4.73
C GLU A 46 -10.28 -22.94 -4.49
N PHE A 47 -9.32 -22.41 -3.71
CA PHE A 47 -9.22 -20.97 -3.50
C PHE A 47 -8.78 -20.24 -4.77
N GLN A 48 -7.85 -20.80 -5.53
CA GLN A 48 -7.41 -20.22 -6.80
C GLN A 48 -8.58 -20.13 -7.81
N GLU A 49 -9.36 -21.20 -7.97
CA GLU A 49 -10.54 -21.22 -8.85
C GLU A 49 -11.58 -20.18 -8.42
N LYS A 50 -11.84 -20.09 -7.11
CA LYS A 50 -12.80 -19.14 -6.57
C LYS A 50 -12.35 -17.69 -6.75
N GLY A 51 -11.07 -17.40 -6.52
CA GLY A 51 -10.52 -16.07 -6.74
C GLY A 51 -10.54 -15.68 -8.23
N HIS A 52 -10.25 -16.62 -9.11
CA HIS A 52 -10.35 -16.43 -10.56
C HIS A 52 -11.79 -16.12 -10.97
N LEU A 53 -12.77 -16.88 -10.48
CA LEU A 53 -14.18 -16.64 -10.75
C LEU A 53 -14.63 -15.24 -10.31
N LEU A 54 -14.27 -14.83 -9.10
CA LEU A 54 -14.59 -13.48 -8.60
C LEU A 54 -13.97 -12.38 -9.47
N THR A 55 -12.77 -12.62 -9.98
CA THR A 55 -12.09 -11.64 -10.84
C THR A 55 -12.77 -11.56 -12.21
N SER A 56 -13.04 -12.69 -12.86
CA SER A 56 -13.66 -12.72 -14.18
C SER A 56 -15.09 -12.19 -14.17
N GLU A 57 -15.80 -12.31 -13.04
CA GLU A 57 -17.10 -11.67 -12.79
C GLU A 57 -17.01 -10.17 -12.46
N GLY A 58 -15.81 -9.57 -12.47
CA GLY A 58 -15.60 -8.15 -12.21
C GLY A 58 -15.87 -7.74 -10.77
N LYS A 59 -15.61 -8.62 -9.79
CA LYS A 59 -15.88 -8.38 -8.36
C LYS A 59 -14.71 -7.79 -7.58
N VAL A 60 -13.60 -7.49 -8.25
CA VAL A 60 -12.33 -7.14 -7.63
C VAL A 60 -11.79 -5.86 -8.24
N ALA A 61 -11.30 -4.95 -7.39
CA ALA A 61 -10.49 -3.81 -7.80
C ALA A 61 -9.10 -3.92 -7.17
N ILE A 62 -8.11 -3.32 -7.83
CA ILE A 62 -6.71 -3.34 -7.42
C ILE A 62 -6.27 -1.92 -7.09
N VAL A 63 -5.54 -1.77 -6.00
CA VAL A 63 -4.78 -0.57 -5.64
C VAL A 63 -3.30 -0.93 -5.65
N LEU A 64 -2.57 -0.42 -6.62
CA LEU A 64 -1.11 -0.49 -6.66
C LEU A 64 -0.53 0.72 -5.95
N TYR A 65 0.11 0.48 -4.81
CA TYR A 65 0.81 1.51 -4.06
C TYR A 65 2.27 1.57 -4.49
N MET A 66 2.70 2.75 -4.93
CA MET A 66 4.08 3.04 -5.29
C MET A 66 4.67 3.89 -4.17
N ASP A 67 5.60 3.32 -3.42
CA ASP A 67 6.28 4.09 -2.38
C ASP A 67 7.25 5.10 -3.00
N HIS A 68 7.43 6.23 -2.33
CA HIS A 68 8.39 7.23 -2.74
C HIS A 68 9.81 6.70 -2.50
N PHE A 69 10.46 6.22 -3.55
CA PHE A 69 11.86 5.83 -3.54
C PHE A 69 12.79 7.05 -3.41
N GLN A 70 12.78 7.73 -2.27
CA GLN A 70 13.97 8.49 -1.88
C GLN A 70 14.98 7.49 -1.32
N ARG A 71 15.95 7.10 -2.15
CA ARG A 71 17.22 6.57 -1.61
C ARG A 71 17.71 7.58 -0.60
N GLU A 72 17.78 7.16 0.66
CA GLU A 72 18.50 7.88 1.71
C GLU A 72 19.89 8.27 1.16
N GLY A 73 20.16 9.57 0.96
CA GLY A 73 21.54 10.03 0.83
C GLY A 73 21.91 11.13 -0.17
N SER A 74 21.01 11.79 -0.91
CA SER A 74 21.44 12.95 -1.70
C SER A 74 20.44 14.09 -1.70
N GLY A 75 20.90 15.23 -1.17
CA GLY A 75 20.16 16.50 -1.19
C GLY A 75 19.72 16.91 -2.60
N PHE A 76 18.78 17.86 -2.61
CA PHE A 76 18.22 18.54 -3.77
C PHE A 76 19.21 18.69 -4.94
N ALA A 77 19.14 17.74 -5.88
CA ALA A 77 19.79 17.84 -7.18
C ALA A 77 18.71 17.60 -8.26
N PRO A 78 18.47 18.56 -9.17
CA PRO A 78 17.48 18.42 -10.25
C PRO A 78 17.68 17.17 -11.12
N ASP A 79 18.93 16.70 -11.29
CA ASP A 79 19.32 15.50 -12.05
C ASP A 79 18.87 14.16 -11.41
N LEU A 80 18.17 14.19 -10.27
CA LEU A 80 17.58 12.99 -9.65
C LEU A 80 16.13 12.78 -10.05
N VAL A 81 15.44 13.82 -10.54
CA VAL A 81 14.02 13.74 -10.92
C VAL A 81 13.86 12.84 -12.15
N ASP A 82 14.68 13.03 -13.18
CA ASP A 82 14.65 12.20 -14.39
C ASP A 82 14.94 10.71 -14.09
N ARG A 83 15.84 10.42 -13.13
CA ARG A 83 16.15 9.04 -12.71
C ARG A 83 15.06 8.40 -11.87
N ALA A 84 14.36 9.17 -11.04
CA ALA A 84 13.24 8.70 -10.26
C ALA A 84 12.06 8.33 -11.17
N GLU A 85 11.76 9.17 -12.18
CA GLU A 85 10.70 8.90 -13.16
C GLU A 85 10.98 7.66 -14.02
N GLU A 86 12.21 7.45 -14.47
CA GLU A 86 12.60 6.20 -15.15
C GLU A 86 12.45 4.99 -14.22
N SER A 87 12.75 5.13 -12.93
CA SER A 87 12.67 4.02 -11.97
C SER A 87 11.23 3.55 -11.75
N SER A 88 10.26 4.46 -11.64
CA SER A 88 8.84 4.10 -11.42
C SER A 88 8.20 3.44 -12.63
N ARG A 89 8.55 3.88 -13.86
CA ARG A 89 8.14 3.20 -15.09
C ARG A 89 8.67 1.78 -15.14
N LEU A 90 9.97 1.61 -14.87
CA LEU A 90 10.61 0.29 -14.86
C LEU A 90 10.01 -0.64 -13.80
N LEU A 91 9.59 -0.11 -12.65
CA LEU A 91 8.93 -0.90 -11.62
C LEU A 91 7.54 -1.35 -12.03
N VAL A 92 6.74 -0.49 -12.65
CA VAL A 92 5.41 -0.88 -13.17
C VAL A 92 5.55 -1.87 -14.31
N ASP A 93 6.48 -1.65 -15.23
CA ASP A 93 6.76 -2.57 -16.32
C ASP A 93 7.23 -3.92 -15.77
N ALA A 94 8.17 -3.91 -14.83
CA ALA A 94 8.65 -5.12 -14.15
C ALA A 94 7.53 -5.80 -13.36
N PHE A 95 6.63 -5.05 -12.73
CA PHE A 95 5.50 -5.61 -12.00
C PHE A 95 4.57 -6.39 -12.95
N PHE A 96 4.19 -5.81 -14.08
CA PHE A 96 3.33 -6.51 -15.05
C PHE A 96 4.06 -7.60 -15.85
N GLN A 97 5.39 -7.50 -16.03
CA GLN A 97 6.21 -8.51 -16.70
C GLN A 97 6.54 -9.71 -15.80
N ASN A 98 6.99 -9.46 -14.56
CA ASN A 98 7.37 -10.52 -13.62
C ASN A 98 6.15 -11.22 -13.05
N ASN A 99 5.02 -10.52 -12.97
CA ASN A 99 3.78 -11.08 -12.50
C ASN A 99 2.83 -11.34 -13.68
N GLN A 100 3.24 -12.14 -14.67
CA GLN A 100 2.31 -12.56 -15.74
C GLN A 100 1.12 -13.37 -15.20
N GLY A 101 1.26 -13.97 -14.01
CA GLY A 101 0.17 -14.58 -13.25
C GLY A 101 -0.66 -13.60 -12.39
N PHE A 102 -0.27 -12.32 -12.31
CA PHE A 102 -1.07 -11.24 -11.71
C PHE A 102 -2.19 -10.89 -12.69
N PHE A 103 -3.26 -11.67 -12.56
CA PHE A 103 -4.43 -11.66 -13.40
C PHE A 103 -4.15 -11.99 -14.86
N LYS A 104 -4.86 -12.99 -15.39
CA LYS A 104 -4.88 -13.27 -16.82
C LYS A 104 -5.24 -11.99 -17.56
N ILE A 105 -4.59 -11.75 -18.69
CA ILE A 105 -4.83 -10.55 -19.53
C ILE A 105 -6.33 -10.41 -19.87
N GLU A 106 -7.02 -11.54 -20.04
CA GLU A 106 -8.46 -11.62 -20.32
C GLU A 106 -9.33 -11.00 -19.21
N ASP A 107 -8.91 -11.07 -17.95
CA ASP A 107 -9.67 -10.53 -16.81
C ASP A 107 -9.42 -9.03 -16.61
N ARG A 108 -8.29 -8.49 -17.09
CA ARG A 108 -7.85 -7.12 -16.79
C ARG A 108 -8.84 -6.05 -17.26
N ALA A 109 -9.56 -6.28 -18.35
CA ALA A 109 -10.58 -5.35 -18.85
C ALA A 109 -11.76 -5.16 -17.86
N SER A 110 -12.00 -6.15 -17.00
CA SER A 110 -13.08 -6.12 -16.01
C SER A 110 -12.63 -5.55 -14.66
N VAL A 111 -11.33 -5.49 -14.40
CA VAL A 111 -10.76 -5.12 -13.10
C VAL A 111 -10.41 -3.63 -13.06
N PRO A 112 -11.00 -2.83 -12.17
CA PRO A 112 -10.57 -1.46 -11.97
C PRO A 112 -9.19 -1.40 -11.30
N LEU A 113 -8.33 -0.51 -11.78
CA LEU A 113 -6.97 -0.34 -11.32
C LEU A 113 -6.76 1.08 -10.80
N ILE A 114 -6.26 1.21 -9.58
CA ILE A 114 -5.94 2.48 -8.94
C ILE A 114 -4.44 2.48 -8.65
N LEU A 115 -3.73 3.46 -9.17
CA LEU A 115 -2.33 3.70 -8.84
C LEU A 115 -2.24 4.85 -7.84
N VAL A 116 -1.54 4.62 -6.72
CA VAL A 116 -1.21 5.66 -5.75
C VAL A 116 0.28 5.93 -5.83
N CYS A 117 0.66 7.14 -6.24
CA CYS A 117 2.05 7.49 -6.53
C CYS A 117 2.38 8.96 -6.22
N PRO A 118 3.66 9.35 -6.20
CA PRO A 118 4.06 10.74 -6.07
C PRO A 118 3.52 11.61 -7.20
N ALA A 119 3.08 12.83 -6.89
CA ALA A 119 2.45 13.76 -7.85
C ALA A 119 3.26 13.98 -9.14
N HIS A 120 4.59 14.08 -9.00
CA HIS A 120 5.50 14.34 -10.12
C HIS A 120 5.61 13.14 -11.08
N GLU A 121 5.27 11.93 -10.64
CA GLU A 121 5.36 10.72 -11.46
C GLU A 121 4.06 10.41 -12.22
N ILE A 122 2.91 11.01 -11.83
CA ILE A 122 1.59 10.70 -12.42
C ILE A 122 1.60 10.84 -13.93
N HIS A 123 2.02 12.00 -14.46
CA HIS A 123 2.03 12.24 -15.90
C HIS A 123 2.97 11.27 -16.65
N SER A 124 4.07 10.90 -16.01
CA SER A 124 5.04 9.94 -16.56
C SER A 124 4.44 8.53 -16.66
N LEU A 125 3.64 8.13 -15.66
CA LEU A 125 2.94 6.87 -15.61
C LEU A 125 1.75 6.82 -16.57
N GLU A 126 0.94 7.88 -16.66
CA GLU A 126 -0.16 7.98 -17.63
C GLU A 126 0.32 7.76 -19.07
N ASN A 127 1.45 8.38 -19.43
CA ASN A 127 2.07 8.18 -20.74
C ASN A 127 2.56 6.74 -20.92
N SER A 128 3.17 6.13 -19.91
CA SER A 128 3.60 4.73 -19.97
C SER A 128 2.40 3.79 -20.18
N PHE A 129 1.32 3.97 -19.42
CA PHE A 129 0.09 3.19 -19.56
C PHE A 129 -0.50 3.35 -20.96
N THR A 130 -0.59 4.58 -21.48
CA THR A 130 -1.09 4.83 -22.84
C THR A 130 -0.26 4.09 -23.90
N ASN A 131 1.08 4.15 -23.80
CA ASN A 131 1.99 3.50 -24.74
C ASN A 131 1.94 1.96 -24.69
N HIS A 132 1.54 1.38 -23.56
CA HIS A 132 1.41 -0.06 -23.36
C HIS A 132 -0.03 -0.56 -23.45
N ASN A 133 -0.94 0.21 -24.08
CA ASN A 133 -2.37 -0.12 -24.19
C ASN A 133 -3.00 -0.47 -22.82
N HIS A 134 -2.66 0.35 -21.83
CA HIS A 134 -3.05 0.23 -20.43
C HIS A 134 -2.78 -1.16 -19.82
N PHE A 135 -1.78 -1.89 -20.33
CA PHE A 135 -1.44 -3.26 -19.90
C PHE A 135 -2.63 -4.25 -19.94
N GLY A 136 -3.63 -3.99 -20.79
CA GLY A 136 -4.85 -4.78 -20.92
C GLY A 136 -6.01 -4.36 -20.01
N PHE A 137 -5.83 -3.34 -19.16
CA PHE A 137 -6.90 -2.75 -18.37
C PHE A 137 -7.78 -1.83 -19.24
N ASP A 138 -9.05 -1.69 -18.85
CA ASP A 138 -9.95 -0.70 -19.42
C ASP A 138 -9.51 0.70 -18.96
N SER A 139 -9.13 1.56 -19.91
CA SER A 139 -8.62 2.92 -19.63
C SER A 139 -9.60 3.77 -18.82
N GLU A 140 -10.92 3.53 -18.93
CA GLU A 140 -11.91 4.27 -18.14
C GLU A 140 -11.95 3.84 -16.66
N LYS A 141 -11.35 2.68 -16.35
CA LYS A 141 -11.26 2.08 -15.03
C LYS A 141 -9.83 2.14 -14.44
N VAL A 142 -8.91 2.87 -15.08
CA VAL A 142 -7.58 3.16 -14.54
C VAL A 142 -7.58 4.56 -13.94
N TRP A 143 -7.20 4.67 -12.67
CA TRP A 143 -7.10 5.95 -11.96
C TRP A 143 -5.72 6.14 -11.36
N PHE A 144 -5.17 7.34 -11.49
CA PHE A 144 -3.92 7.76 -10.86
C PHE A 144 -4.25 8.76 -9.75
N LEU A 145 -3.78 8.49 -8.54
CA LEU A 145 -4.01 9.30 -7.35
C LEU A 145 -2.67 9.75 -6.77
N GLU A 146 -2.58 11.03 -6.42
CA GLU A 146 -1.46 11.54 -5.64
C GLU A 146 -1.50 10.94 -4.23
N GLU A 147 -0.35 10.45 -3.77
CA GLU A 147 -0.16 10.01 -2.39
C GLU A 147 -0.52 11.10 -1.37
N GLU A 148 -1.13 10.70 -0.25
CA GLU A 148 -1.43 11.64 0.84
C GLU A 148 -0.11 12.02 1.55
N LYS A 149 0.07 13.32 1.83
CA LYS A 149 1.23 13.85 2.55
C LYS A 149 0.81 14.61 3.80
N LEU A 150 1.60 14.46 4.87
CA LEU A 150 1.41 15.20 6.12
C LEU A 150 2.56 16.15 6.38
N PRO A 151 2.30 17.28 7.09
CA PRO A 151 3.36 18.19 7.50
C PRO A 151 4.36 17.51 8.44
N VAL A 152 5.65 17.84 8.28
CA VAL A 152 6.72 17.43 9.18
C VAL A 152 6.71 18.33 10.41
N ILE A 153 6.82 17.72 11.59
CA ILE A 153 6.65 18.41 12.87
C ILE A 153 7.99 18.48 13.62
N SER A 154 8.40 19.65 14.10
CA SER A 154 9.60 19.81 14.93
C SER A 154 9.49 19.00 16.22
N ASN A 155 10.60 18.37 16.63
CA ASN A 155 10.70 17.72 17.94
C ASN A 155 11.10 18.70 19.06
N SER A 156 11.41 19.96 18.73
CA SER A 156 11.67 21.01 19.71
C SER A 156 10.37 21.42 20.43
N LEU A 157 10.42 21.49 21.75
CA LEU A 157 9.36 21.99 22.61
C LEU A 157 9.67 23.46 22.94
N GLU A 158 9.11 24.40 22.17
CA GLU A 158 9.32 25.82 22.44
C GLU A 158 8.45 26.32 23.59
N GLU A 159 7.16 25.98 23.54
CA GLU A 159 6.21 26.10 24.64
C GLU A 159 5.85 24.69 25.07
N GLN A 160 5.66 24.44 26.37
CA GLN A 160 5.39 23.11 26.97
C GLN A 160 4.16 22.35 26.39
N THR A 161 3.50 22.87 25.33
CA THR A 161 2.25 22.34 24.76
C THR A 161 2.15 22.36 23.23
N LYS A 162 3.15 22.84 22.46
CA LYS A 162 3.02 22.98 20.99
C LYS A 162 4.26 22.54 20.24
N HIS A 163 4.03 21.87 19.12
CA HIS A 163 5.05 21.58 18.12
C HIS A 163 4.90 22.49 16.90
N LYS A 164 6.01 22.87 16.26
CA LYS A 164 6.02 23.64 15.00
C LYS A 164 5.94 22.75 13.78
N ILE A 165 5.26 23.21 12.74
CA ILE A 165 5.38 22.63 11.39
C ILE A 165 6.67 23.18 10.77
N LEU A 166 7.49 22.30 10.19
CA LEU A 166 8.70 22.69 9.49
C LEU A 166 8.38 23.25 8.10
N MET A 167 9.18 24.22 7.66
CA MET A 167 9.05 24.85 6.35
C MET A 167 10.12 24.30 5.41
N LYS A 168 9.73 23.89 4.20
CA LYS A 168 10.68 23.51 3.14
C LYS A 168 11.31 24.75 2.51
N SER A 169 10.53 25.82 2.38
CA SER A 169 10.96 27.13 1.90
C SER A 169 10.10 28.24 2.55
N PRO A 170 10.42 29.53 2.38
CA PRO A 170 9.65 30.62 2.97
C PRO A 170 8.15 30.63 2.62
N TRP A 171 7.73 29.91 1.58
CA TRP A 171 6.36 29.84 1.07
C TRP A 171 5.80 28.41 0.98
N GLU A 172 6.53 27.40 1.44
CA GLU A 172 6.15 26.00 1.30
C GLU A 172 6.40 25.23 2.62
N ILE A 173 5.38 24.55 3.13
CA ILE A 173 5.53 23.66 4.27
C ILE A 173 6.30 22.40 3.87
N LEU A 174 7.12 21.88 4.78
CA LEU A 174 7.74 20.58 4.57
C LEU A 174 6.72 19.49 4.83
N GLN A 175 6.50 18.63 3.84
CA GLN A 175 5.57 17.51 3.91
C GLN A 175 6.24 16.21 3.50
N THR A 176 5.82 15.11 4.11
CA THR A 176 6.27 13.75 3.78
C THR A 176 5.08 12.84 3.53
N PRO A 177 5.23 11.80 2.71
CA PRO A 177 4.16 10.82 2.49
C PRO A 177 3.67 10.20 3.80
N VAL A 178 2.35 9.95 3.86
CA VAL A 178 1.72 9.24 4.99
C VAL A 178 2.18 7.78 5.04
N GLY A 179 2.58 7.20 3.90
CA GLY A 179 2.81 5.77 3.75
C GLY A 179 1.57 5.01 3.27
N SER A 180 1.68 3.68 3.17
CA SER A 180 0.66 2.79 2.58
C SER A 180 -0.74 2.89 3.20
N GLY A 181 -0.84 3.31 4.47
CA GLY A 181 -2.13 3.55 5.13
C GLY A 181 -2.87 4.81 4.67
N GLY A 182 -2.24 5.67 3.86
CA GLY A 182 -2.89 6.81 3.19
C GLY A 182 -3.98 6.40 2.19
N VAL A 183 -3.90 5.16 1.67
CA VAL A 183 -4.91 4.59 0.76
C VAL A 183 -6.33 4.69 1.34
N PHE A 184 -6.50 4.51 2.64
CA PHE A 184 -7.82 4.62 3.28
C PHE A 184 -8.41 6.03 3.19
N SER A 185 -7.58 7.07 3.29
CA SER A 185 -8.03 8.45 3.14
C SER A 185 -8.36 8.75 1.67
N LEU A 186 -7.49 8.33 0.74
CA LEU A 186 -7.65 8.56 -0.70
C LEU A 186 -8.92 7.89 -1.26
N LEU A 187 -9.19 6.65 -0.87
CA LEU A 187 -10.41 5.94 -1.26
C LEU A 187 -11.68 6.58 -0.69
N SER A 188 -11.56 7.28 0.45
CA SER A 188 -12.67 8.01 1.09
C SER A 188 -12.96 9.34 0.39
N SER A 189 -11.92 10.11 0.04
CA SER A 189 -12.07 11.48 -0.47
C SER A 189 -12.45 11.58 -1.94
N GLY A 190 -12.12 10.57 -2.76
CA GLY A 190 -12.31 10.63 -4.21
C GLY A 190 -13.66 10.14 -4.76
N ASN A 191 -14.65 9.85 -3.91
CA ASN A 191 -15.86 9.07 -4.25
C ASN A 191 -15.55 7.73 -4.97
N ILE A 192 -14.32 7.26 -4.88
CA ILE A 192 -13.84 6.07 -5.59
C ILE A 192 -14.58 4.84 -5.06
N LEU A 193 -14.75 4.73 -3.75
CA LEU A 193 -15.52 3.62 -3.16
C LEU A 193 -16.98 3.58 -3.60
N GLU A 194 -17.57 4.73 -3.94
CA GLU A 194 -18.94 4.78 -4.45
C GLU A 194 -18.98 4.26 -5.89
N LYS A 195 -18.07 4.73 -6.75
CA LYS A 195 -17.90 4.21 -8.12
C LYS A 195 -17.62 2.72 -8.14
N LEU A 196 -16.67 2.24 -7.34
CA LEU A 196 -16.38 0.80 -7.23
C LEU A 196 -17.61 0.01 -6.77
N SER A 197 -18.41 0.58 -5.85
CA SER A 197 -19.65 -0.05 -5.42
C SER A 197 -20.72 -0.12 -6.51
N GLU A 198 -20.83 0.92 -7.34
CA GLU A 198 -21.75 0.97 -8.49
C GLU A 198 -21.34 -0.04 -9.58
N MET A 199 -20.03 -0.26 -9.72
CA MET A 199 -19.46 -1.28 -10.61
C MET A 199 -19.63 -2.71 -10.07
N GLY A 200 -20.19 -2.90 -8.87
CA GLY A 200 -20.43 -4.22 -8.29
C GLY A 200 -19.19 -4.87 -7.67
N ILE A 201 -18.17 -4.09 -7.34
CA ILE A 201 -16.94 -4.56 -6.70
C ILE A 201 -17.23 -5.00 -5.26
N GLU A 202 -16.74 -6.18 -4.90
CA GLU A 202 -16.94 -6.82 -3.60
C GLU A 202 -15.63 -6.93 -2.80
N TYR A 203 -14.48 -6.86 -3.46
CA TYR A 203 -13.15 -6.95 -2.86
C TYR A 203 -12.20 -5.90 -3.44
N ILE A 204 -11.30 -5.39 -2.59
CA ILE A 204 -10.22 -4.50 -3.00
C ILE A 204 -8.90 -5.13 -2.56
N GLU A 205 -8.05 -5.44 -3.53
CA GLU A 205 -6.68 -5.88 -3.30
C GLU A 205 -5.76 -4.65 -3.30
N VAL A 206 -4.91 -4.54 -2.29
CA VAL A 206 -3.99 -3.42 -2.11
C VAL A 206 -2.60 -4.02 -1.96
N CYS A 207 -1.72 -3.76 -2.93
CA CYS A 207 -0.38 -4.32 -2.96
C CYS A 207 0.68 -3.29 -3.36
N GLY A 208 1.90 -3.50 -2.87
CA GLY A 208 3.05 -2.68 -3.23
C GLY A 208 3.62 -3.09 -4.60
N VAL A 209 4.06 -2.12 -5.40
CA VAL A 209 4.63 -2.37 -6.74
C VAL A 209 5.90 -3.25 -6.73
N ASN A 210 6.59 -3.33 -5.59
CA ASN A 210 7.83 -4.09 -5.43
C ASN A 210 7.62 -5.56 -5.08
N LEU A 211 6.38 -5.96 -4.83
CA LEU A 211 6.08 -7.33 -4.43
C LEU A 211 6.19 -8.27 -5.63
N ARG A 212 6.93 -9.37 -5.43
CA ARG A 212 6.76 -10.57 -6.26
C ARG A 212 5.42 -11.18 -5.90
N HIS A 213 4.46 -11.05 -6.80
CA HIS A 213 3.12 -11.57 -6.60
C HIS A 213 3.12 -13.08 -6.81
N VAL A 214 3.38 -13.80 -5.73
CA VAL A 214 3.46 -15.25 -5.77
C VAL A 214 2.06 -15.87 -5.64
N GLY A 215 1.07 -15.22 -5.02
CA GLY A 215 -0.22 -15.85 -4.68
C GLY A 215 -1.34 -15.85 -5.74
N GLY A 216 -1.21 -15.09 -6.82
CA GLY A 216 -2.25 -14.95 -7.85
C GLY A 216 -3.64 -14.66 -7.27
N TYR A 217 -4.63 -15.45 -7.68
CA TYR A 217 -6.02 -15.37 -7.21
C TYR A 217 -6.27 -15.98 -5.82
N THR A 218 -5.29 -16.68 -5.26
CA THR A 218 -5.50 -17.58 -4.12
C THR A 218 -5.86 -16.84 -2.84
N LEU A 219 -5.22 -15.69 -2.59
CA LEU A 219 -5.51 -14.86 -1.43
C LEU A 219 -6.97 -14.40 -1.44
N LEU A 220 -7.44 -13.88 -2.57
CA LEU A 220 -8.82 -13.46 -2.77
C LEU A 220 -9.81 -14.62 -2.52
N GLY A 221 -9.54 -15.79 -3.08
CA GLY A 221 -10.36 -16.98 -2.86
C GLY A 221 -10.44 -17.39 -1.39
N LEU A 222 -9.31 -17.33 -0.68
CA LEU A 222 -9.23 -17.57 0.76
C LEU A 222 -10.08 -16.56 1.55
N VAL A 223 -9.94 -15.26 1.26
CA VAL A 223 -10.73 -14.20 1.92
C VAL A 223 -12.22 -14.44 1.75
N SER A 224 -12.64 -14.74 0.51
CA SER A 224 -14.03 -15.00 0.19
C SER A 224 -14.56 -16.26 0.87
N SER A 225 -13.82 -17.36 0.84
CA SER A 225 -14.21 -18.62 1.49
C SER A 225 -14.26 -18.54 3.01
N CYS A 226 -13.37 -17.78 3.62
CA CYS A 226 -13.39 -17.54 5.05
C CYS A 226 -14.44 -16.48 5.45
N ALA A 227 -15.11 -15.80 4.51
CA ALA A 227 -15.93 -14.61 4.79
C ALA A 227 -15.19 -13.62 5.72
N ALA A 228 -13.91 -13.41 5.39
CA ALA A 228 -12.98 -12.55 6.11
C ALA A 228 -13.15 -11.08 5.67
N ASN A 229 -12.72 -10.17 6.53
CA ASN A 229 -12.66 -8.75 6.25
C ASN A 229 -11.32 -8.35 5.63
N ILE A 230 -10.24 -9.01 6.07
CA ILE A 230 -8.86 -8.79 5.62
C ILE A 230 -8.22 -10.15 5.34
N GLY A 231 -7.57 -10.28 4.19
CA GLY A 231 -6.57 -11.30 3.90
C GLY A 231 -5.19 -10.67 3.78
N ILE A 232 -4.14 -11.37 4.21
CA ILE A 232 -2.76 -10.90 4.14
C ILE A 232 -1.89 -12.02 3.55
N GLN A 233 -1.12 -11.69 2.51
CA GLN A 233 -0.03 -12.54 2.04
C GLN A 233 1.25 -12.24 2.84
N ILE A 234 1.91 -13.28 3.33
CA ILE A 234 3.16 -13.21 4.06
C ILE A 234 4.16 -14.14 3.38
N SER A 235 5.38 -13.67 3.12
CA SER A 235 6.49 -14.51 2.66
C SER A 235 7.73 -14.29 3.54
N LYS A 236 8.68 -15.24 3.49
CA LYS A 236 9.93 -15.19 4.30
C LYS A 236 10.78 -13.94 3.99
N ASP A 237 10.64 -13.38 2.80
CA ASP A 237 11.40 -12.21 2.33
C ASP A 237 10.73 -10.87 2.69
N MET A 238 9.57 -10.88 3.34
CA MET A 238 8.85 -9.66 3.77
C MET A 238 9.49 -8.98 4.99
N ASN A 239 10.53 -9.57 5.58
CA ASN A 239 11.05 -9.15 6.89
C ASN A 239 11.71 -7.76 6.90
N ASP A 240 12.06 -7.18 5.75
CA ASP A 240 12.93 -5.99 5.71
C ASP A 240 12.30 -4.73 5.06
N LEU A 241 11.10 -4.80 4.46
CA LEU A 241 10.50 -3.65 3.77
C LEU A 241 9.03 -3.46 4.18
N GLU A 242 8.73 -2.34 4.84
CA GLU A 242 7.37 -1.94 5.26
C GLU A 242 6.40 -1.85 4.07
N ASP A 243 6.95 -1.66 2.87
CA ASP A 243 6.23 -1.41 1.61
C ASP A 243 6.06 -2.66 0.74
N ASN A 244 6.55 -3.81 1.21
CA ASN A 244 6.27 -5.09 0.60
C ASN A 244 5.04 -5.66 1.29
N PHE A 245 3.87 -5.51 0.69
CA PHE A 245 2.60 -6.02 1.23
C PHE A 245 1.65 -6.41 0.09
N ASP A 246 0.79 -7.38 0.38
CA ASP A 246 -0.38 -7.73 -0.41
C ASP A 246 -1.52 -8.09 0.55
N MET A 247 -2.57 -7.30 0.49
CA MET A 247 -3.72 -7.39 1.36
C MET A 247 -5.02 -7.27 0.57
N VAL A 248 -5.94 -8.20 0.82
CA VAL A 248 -7.29 -8.16 0.25
C VAL A 248 -8.27 -7.71 1.32
N PHE A 249 -9.10 -6.73 1.00
CA PHE A 249 -10.15 -6.20 1.87
C PHE A 249 -11.52 -6.50 1.28
N SER A 250 -12.48 -6.91 2.11
CA SER A 250 -13.88 -6.91 1.67
C SER A 250 -14.39 -5.49 1.51
N MET A 251 -15.18 -5.21 0.48
CA MET A 251 -15.72 -3.88 0.21
C MET A 251 -16.56 -3.35 1.37
N LYS A 252 -17.30 -4.25 2.04
CA LYS A 252 -18.05 -3.94 3.27
C LYS A 252 -17.14 -3.40 4.37
N PHE A 253 -16.00 -4.05 4.58
CA PHE A 253 -15.05 -3.63 5.59
C PHE A 253 -14.28 -2.38 5.17
N MET A 254 -13.89 -2.25 3.90
CA MET A 254 -13.26 -1.03 3.40
C MET A 254 -14.15 0.21 3.61
N LYS A 255 -15.45 0.13 3.28
CA LYS A 255 -16.43 1.19 3.57
C LYS A 255 -16.57 1.51 5.07
N HIS A 256 -16.30 0.54 5.94
CA HIS A 256 -16.29 0.75 7.39
C HIS A 256 -15.03 1.48 7.83
N LEU A 257 -13.85 1.05 7.33
CA LEU A 257 -12.56 1.67 7.61
C LEU A 257 -12.53 3.14 7.19
N THR A 258 -13.02 3.45 5.98
CA THR A 258 -12.97 4.83 5.46
C THR A 258 -13.86 5.82 6.22
N LYS A 259 -14.84 5.33 6.99
CA LYS A 259 -15.66 6.14 7.91
C LYS A 259 -15.01 6.36 9.27
N GLN A 260 -13.93 5.62 9.58
CA GLN A 260 -13.23 5.66 10.87
C GLN A 260 -11.73 5.85 10.69
N THR A 261 -11.31 6.53 9.62
CA THR A 261 -9.89 6.82 9.33
C THR A 261 -9.21 7.59 10.47
N ASN A 262 -9.97 8.36 11.25
CA ASN A 262 -9.49 9.05 12.43
C ASN A 262 -9.08 8.11 13.59
N LYS A 263 -9.57 6.86 13.60
CA LYS A 263 -9.17 5.85 14.59
C LYS A 263 -7.91 5.07 14.18
N LEU A 264 -7.53 5.15 12.91
CA LEU A 264 -6.30 4.53 12.42
C LEU A 264 -5.12 5.37 12.91
N GLY A 265 -4.37 4.82 13.86
CA GLY A 265 -3.27 5.53 14.50
C GLY A 265 -2.18 5.95 13.51
N PHE A 266 -1.60 7.13 13.75
CA PHE A 266 -0.32 7.52 13.17
C PHE A 266 0.80 7.13 14.13
N HIS A 267 1.97 6.86 13.59
CA HIS A 267 3.20 6.75 14.35
C HIS A 267 4.18 7.84 13.91
N ALA A 268 4.95 8.34 14.86
CA ALA A 268 5.94 9.39 14.63
C ALA A 268 7.32 8.76 14.44
N ILE A 269 7.96 9.04 13.31
CA ILE A 269 9.31 8.58 12.99
C ILE A 269 10.29 9.76 13.18
N PRO A 270 11.24 9.68 14.14
CA PRO A 270 12.25 10.72 14.29
C PRO A 270 13.20 10.74 13.08
N LYS A 271 13.30 11.87 12.39
CA LYS A 271 14.20 12.04 11.23
C LYS A 271 14.92 13.40 11.27
N PRO A 272 16.17 13.47 10.78
CA PRO A 272 16.86 14.73 10.55
C PRO A 272 16.34 15.35 9.25
N ASN A 273 15.44 16.32 9.35
CA ASN A 273 14.86 17.00 8.20
C ASN A 273 15.46 18.40 8.04
N PRO A 274 16.19 18.67 6.93
CA PRO A 274 16.56 20.01 6.55
C PRO A 274 15.31 20.88 6.33
N HIS A 275 15.36 22.11 6.81
CA HIS A 275 14.23 23.04 6.72
C HIS A 275 14.72 24.48 6.77
N VAL A 276 13.82 25.42 6.53
CA VAL A 276 14.07 26.84 6.74
C VAL A 276 13.35 27.34 7.99
N GLU A 277 13.98 28.24 8.71
CA GLU A 277 13.33 28.95 9.83
C GLU A 277 13.59 30.45 9.75
N LYS A 278 12.76 31.23 10.44
CA LYS A 278 12.86 32.69 10.46
C LYS A 278 13.55 33.15 11.74
N VAL A 279 14.81 33.56 11.63
CA VAL A 279 15.63 34.10 12.73
C VAL A 279 15.89 35.58 12.46
N ASP A 280 15.60 36.45 13.42
CA ASP A 280 15.82 37.90 13.30
C ASP A 280 15.24 38.55 12.03
N LYS A 281 14.09 38.03 11.59
CA LYS A 281 13.35 38.40 10.37
C LYS A 281 13.96 37.93 9.04
N GLU A 282 15.08 37.23 9.07
CA GLU A 282 15.72 36.60 7.91
C GLU A 282 15.41 35.10 7.87
N TRP A 283 15.41 34.53 6.67
CA TRP A 283 15.24 33.09 6.48
C TRP A 283 16.60 32.42 6.48
N VAL A 284 16.74 31.38 7.29
CA VAL A 284 18.00 30.65 7.47
C VAL A 284 17.76 29.17 7.23
N ASP A 285 18.68 28.53 6.50
CA ASP A 285 18.68 27.09 6.29
C ASP A 285 19.20 26.36 7.55
N VAL A 286 18.46 25.35 7.97
CA VAL A 286 18.82 24.48 9.09
C VAL A 286 19.11 23.08 8.57
N VAL A 287 20.36 22.62 8.77
CA VAL A 287 20.80 21.28 8.39
C VAL A 287 21.14 20.49 9.67
N PRO A 288 20.22 19.63 10.14
CA PRO A 288 20.40 18.93 11.41
C PRO A 288 21.37 17.75 11.30
N SER A 289 22.24 17.55 12.31
CA SER A 289 23.14 16.40 12.42
C SER A 289 22.54 15.21 13.19
N SER A 290 21.36 15.39 13.79
CA SER A 290 20.59 14.39 14.53
C SER A 290 19.09 14.64 14.32
N PRO A 291 18.20 13.68 14.67
CA PRO A 291 16.76 13.90 14.49
C PRO A 291 16.27 15.17 15.18
N ASN A 292 15.69 16.08 14.40
CA ASN A 292 15.13 17.38 14.83
C ASN A 292 13.61 17.46 14.61
N SER A 293 13.01 16.38 14.12
CA SER A 293 11.63 16.38 13.66
C SER A 293 11.01 14.98 13.72
N TYR A 294 9.69 14.94 13.55
CA TYR A 294 8.87 13.76 13.42
C TYR A 294 8.14 13.78 12.07
N GLU A 295 8.29 12.70 11.32
CA GLU A 295 7.40 12.36 10.20
C GLU A 295 6.24 11.54 10.73
N LEU A 296 5.00 11.95 10.42
CA LEU A 296 3.81 11.20 10.79
C LEU A 296 3.48 10.19 9.70
N ARG A 297 3.59 8.90 10.03
CA ARG A 297 3.28 7.81 9.10
C ARG A 297 2.13 6.93 9.56
N ARG A 298 1.49 6.28 8.61
CA ARG A 298 0.45 5.28 8.81
C ARG A 298 0.71 4.12 7.86
N SER A 299 0.87 2.94 8.44
CA SER A 299 0.99 1.68 7.68
C SER A 299 -0.39 1.14 7.31
N ILE A 300 -0.50 0.43 6.18
CA ILE A 300 -1.70 -0.31 5.79
C ILE A 300 -2.15 -1.33 6.87
N TYR A 301 -1.19 -1.87 7.64
CA TYR A 301 -1.45 -2.78 8.76
C TYR A 301 -2.20 -2.11 9.92
N SER A 302 -2.28 -0.77 9.98
CA SER A 302 -3.11 -0.06 10.97
C SER A 302 -4.59 -0.47 10.91
N SER A 303 -5.06 -0.93 9.75
CA SER A 303 -6.42 -1.49 9.55
C SER A 303 -6.74 -2.68 10.46
N LEU A 304 -5.73 -3.42 10.90
CA LEU A 304 -5.89 -4.59 11.77
C LEU A 304 -6.41 -4.21 13.16
N SER A 305 -6.13 -2.98 13.62
CA SER A 305 -6.67 -2.47 14.89
C SER A 305 -8.19 -2.29 14.88
N ALA A 306 -8.79 -2.16 13.69
CA ALA A 306 -10.22 -2.01 13.49
C ALA A 306 -10.90 -3.32 13.03
N CYS A 307 -10.14 -4.40 12.84
CA CYS A 307 -10.65 -5.69 12.37
C CYS A 307 -10.70 -6.71 13.51
N PRO A 308 -11.83 -7.40 13.73
CA PRO A 308 -11.86 -8.55 14.63
C PRO A 308 -10.84 -9.62 14.18
N PRO A 309 -10.02 -10.21 15.09
CA PRO A 309 -9.01 -11.20 14.70
C PRO A 309 -9.56 -12.43 13.97
N ASP A 310 -10.77 -12.86 14.28
CA ASP A 310 -11.48 -13.97 13.63
C ASP A 310 -11.97 -13.64 12.20
N LYS A 311 -11.87 -12.36 11.80
CA LYS A 311 -12.16 -11.84 10.47
C LYS A 311 -10.90 -11.54 9.66
N VAL A 312 -9.74 -12.01 10.12
CA VAL A 312 -8.48 -11.96 9.38
C VAL A 312 -8.07 -13.37 8.96
N CYS A 313 -7.62 -13.53 7.71
CA CYS A 313 -6.97 -14.75 7.23
C CYS A 313 -5.56 -14.46 6.72
N LEU A 314 -4.67 -15.44 6.87
CA LEU A 314 -3.27 -15.32 6.49
C LEU A 314 -2.94 -16.36 5.43
N MET A 315 -2.22 -15.94 4.40
CA MET A 315 -1.64 -16.82 3.40
C MET A 315 -0.11 -16.72 3.48
N GLU A 316 0.52 -17.78 3.96
CA GLU A 316 1.96 -17.89 4.08
C GLU A 316 2.52 -18.58 2.83
N VAL A 317 3.36 -17.87 2.08
CA VAL A 317 4.10 -18.39 0.94
C VAL A 317 5.45 -18.88 1.43
N THR A 318 5.67 -20.19 1.34
CA THR A 318 6.93 -20.84 1.71
C THR A 318 7.76 -21.10 0.46
N GLY A 319 8.94 -20.47 0.38
CA GLY A 319 10.06 -20.96 -0.43
C GLY A 319 10.80 -22.10 0.25
#